data_AF-A0A354IA71-F1
#
_entry.id   AF-A0A354IA71-F1
#
_cell.length_a   1.000
_cell.length_b   1.000
_cell.length_c   1.000
_cell.angle_alpha   90.00
_cell.angle_beta   90.00
_cell.angle_gamma   90.00
#
_symmetry.space_group_name_H-M   'P 1'
#
loop_
_entity.id
_entity.type
_entity.pdbx_description
1 polymer ?
#
loop_
_entity_poly.entity_id
_entity_poly.type
_entity_poly.pdbx_seq_one_letter_code
_entity_poly.pdbx_strand_id
1 'polypeptide(L)'
;MYLGYLASGSGSVNASKIASGLDKIMNEIKSGTSMQDAVKKYTKYQTLSDFENNFGNDAAGFVHNLVTAVGSGSGGLVSGLTTSKGFLPDKNLNVSLFELNTASEGVTNAYPSDHPVYAGGTKLGTGPAGPKGGGGTLNIQIGANANQLMAIYIDSMSTGVLGVLGVNVTSFQDAQDAIESVHMAIDIVSHQRAKLGAYENRLNYAISNLDNSSENLQAAESKIRDLDVAEEMVQFSASQILLQSGQSMLAQANQNSNGILSLLR
;
A
#
# COMPACT_ATOMS: atom_id res chain seq x y z
N MET A 1 -26.97 28.07 -17.92
CA MET A 1 -27.36 27.51 -16.60
C MET A 1 -26.61 28.14 -15.44
N TYR A 2 -25.27 28.10 -15.41
CA TYR A 2 -24.47 28.74 -14.36
C TYR A 2 -24.78 30.24 -14.16
N LEU A 3 -24.93 30.99 -15.26
CA LEU A 3 -25.30 32.39 -15.18
C LEU A 3 -26.66 32.61 -14.50
N GLY A 4 -27.64 31.75 -14.79
CA GLY A 4 -28.94 31.76 -14.12
C GLY A 4 -28.83 31.43 -12.63
N TYR A 5 -27.95 30.50 -12.26
CA TYR A 5 -27.66 30.20 -10.87
C TYR A 5 -27.09 31.42 -10.12
N LEU A 6 -26.15 32.15 -10.72
CA LEU A 6 -25.61 33.37 -10.12
C LEU A 6 -26.68 34.47 -10.00
N ALA A 7 -27.49 34.65 -11.03
CA ALA A 7 -28.60 35.61 -11.04
C ALA A 7 -29.71 35.30 -10.01
N SER A 8 -29.72 34.07 -9.48
CA SER A 8 -30.61 33.64 -8.41
C SER A 8 -30.05 33.87 -6.99
N GLY A 9 -28.78 34.29 -6.86
CA GLY A 9 -28.14 34.58 -5.57
C GLY A 9 -27.22 33.49 -5.01
N SER A 10 -26.71 32.57 -5.85
CA SER A 10 -25.62 31.63 -5.52
C SER A 10 -25.82 30.70 -4.31
N GLY A 11 -27.06 30.35 -3.96
CA GLY A 11 -27.37 29.41 -2.87
C GLY A 11 -27.35 27.94 -3.29
N SER A 12 -28.31 27.14 -2.81
CA SER A 12 -28.51 25.76 -3.28
C SER A 12 -28.85 25.72 -4.78
N VAL A 13 -28.14 24.91 -5.57
CA VAL A 13 -28.36 24.77 -7.02
C VAL A 13 -29.61 23.92 -7.24
N ASN A 14 -30.67 24.47 -7.85
CA ASN A 14 -31.82 23.67 -8.28
C ASN A 14 -32.45 24.24 -9.55
N ALA A 15 -33.22 23.42 -10.26
CA ALA A 15 -33.80 23.79 -11.55
C ALA A 15 -34.69 25.05 -11.48
N SER A 16 -35.48 25.20 -10.40
CA SER A 16 -36.36 26.35 -10.19
C SER A 16 -35.58 27.66 -9.98
N LYS A 17 -34.47 27.62 -9.24
CA LYS A 17 -33.58 28.78 -9.05
C LYS A 17 -32.83 29.15 -10.32
N ILE A 18 -32.33 28.16 -11.07
CA ILE A 18 -31.68 28.42 -12.35
C ILE A 18 -32.67 29.06 -13.33
N ALA A 19 -33.90 28.54 -13.41
CA ALA A 19 -34.95 29.08 -14.26
C ALA A 19 -35.31 30.53 -13.87
N SER A 20 -35.62 30.77 -12.59
CA SER A 20 -35.96 32.12 -12.11
C SER A 20 -34.84 33.15 -12.30
N GLY A 21 -33.57 32.74 -12.17
CA GLY A 21 -32.43 33.62 -12.46
C GLY A 21 -32.27 33.90 -13.96
N LEU A 22 -32.51 32.91 -14.82
CA LEU A 22 -32.53 33.13 -16.28
C LEU A 22 -33.69 34.01 -16.70
N ASP A 23 -34.87 33.87 -16.09
CA ASP A 23 -36.04 34.70 -16.39
C ASP A 23 -35.79 36.17 -16.04
N LYS A 24 -35.10 36.46 -14.93
CA LYS A 24 -34.67 37.82 -14.58
C LYS A 24 -33.78 38.44 -15.66
N ILE A 25 -32.77 37.70 -16.11
CA ILE A 25 -31.87 38.16 -17.18
C ILE A 25 -32.63 38.35 -18.49
N MET A 26 -33.44 37.37 -18.89
CA MET A 26 -34.16 37.40 -20.15
C MET A 26 -35.22 38.51 -20.20
N ASN A 27 -35.88 38.81 -19.08
CA ASN A 27 -36.84 39.91 -19.02
C ASN A 27 -36.17 41.29 -19.17
N GLU A 28 -34.92 41.43 -18.72
CA GLU A 28 -34.15 42.67 -18.87
C GLU A 28 -33.56 42.84 -20.28
N ILE A 29 -33.22 41.74 -20.93
CA ILE A 29 -32.84 41.78 -22.36
C ILE A 29 -34.07 42.15 -23.21
N LYS A 30 -35.24 41.59 -22.88
CA LYS A 30 -36.51 41.93 -23.55
C LYS A 30 -36.93 43.38 -23.34
N SER A 31 -36.56 44.01 -22.21
CA SER A 31 -36.81 45.43 -21.96
C SER A 31 -35.85 46.37 -22.70
N GLY A 32 -34.87 45.83 -23.45
CA GLY A 32 -33.96 46.58 -24.30
C GLY A 32 -32.60 46.88 -23.69
N THR A 33 -32.27 46.34 -22.52
CA THR A 33 -30.93 46.48 -21.91
C THR A 33 -29.94 45.47 -22.50
N SER A 34 -28.64 45.81 -22.49
CA SER A 34 -27.62 44.90 -23.01
C SER A 34 -27.41 43.71 -22.06
N MET A 35 -27.00 42.56 -22.60
CA MET A 35 -26.68 41.37 -21.81
C MET A 35 -25.62 41.68 -20.72
N GLN A 36 -24.70 42.59 -21.00
CA GLN A 36 -23.68 43.01 -20.05
C GLN A 36 -24.29 43.73 -18.84
N ASP A 37 -25.27 44.60 -19.06
CA ASP A 37 -25.96 45.33 -17.98
C ASP A 37 -26.80 44.38 -17.12
N ALA A 38 -27.44 43.39 -17.75
CA ALA A 38 -28.19 42.36 -17.05
C ALA A 38 -27.27 41.47 -16.18
N VAL A 39 -26.12 41.04 -16.70
CA VAL A 39 -25.12 40.28 -15.94
C VAL A 39 -24.59 41.08 -14.76
N LYS A 40 -24.28 42.37 -14.96
CA LYS A 40 -23.80 43.28 -13.91
C LYS A 40 -24.81 43.48 -12.79
N LYS A 41 -26.10 43.55 -13.11
CA LYS A 41 -27.17 43.82 -12.15
C LYS A 41 -27.50 42.62 -11.27
N TYR A 42 -27.47 41.41 -11.82
CA TYR A 42 -27.94 40.21 -11.12
C TYR A 42 -26.83 39.26 -10.67
N THR A 43 -25.60 39.44 -11.12
CA THR A 43 -24.47 38.59 -10.73
C THR A 43 -23.39 39.38 -10.02
N LYS A 44 -22.40 38.67 -9.47
CA LYS A 44 -21.21 39.28 -8.83
C LYS A 44 -20.21 39.90 -9.83
N TYR A 45 -20.40 39.70 -11.13
CA TYR A 45 -19.44 40.10 -12.17
C TYR A 45 -19.81 41.44 -12.80
N GLN A 46 -18.81 42.29 -13.02
CA GLN A 46 -19.00 43.65 -13.52
C GLN A 46 -19.00 43.74 -15.06
N THR A 47 -18.35 42.79 -15.73
CA THR A 47 -18.32 42.69 -17.19
C THR A 47 -18.59 41.27 -17.66
N LEU A 48 -18.95 41.12 -18.94
CA LEU A 48 -19.14 39.81 -19.55
C LEU A 48 -17.80 39.04 -19.65
N SER A 49 -16.69 39.75 -19.86
CA SER A 49 -15.35 39.15 -19.89
C SER A 49 -14.92 38.62 -18.52
N ASP A 50 -15.26 39.30 -17.43
CA ASP A 50 -15.00 38.81 -16.07
C ASP A 50 -15.80 37.54 -15.76
N PHE A 51 -17.05 37.47 -16.25
CA PHE A 51 -17.85 36.26 -16.14
C PHE A 51 -17.21 35.11 -16.93
N GLU A 52 -16.77 35.32 -18.17
CA GLU A 52 -16.15 34.29 -19.02
C GLU A 52 -14.83 33.78 -18.44
N ASN A 53 -13.97 34.67 -17.95
CA ASN A 53 -12.67 34.31 -17.37
C ASN A 53 -12.81 33.53 -16.05
N ASN A 54 -13.82 33.87 -15.23
CA ASN A 54 -14.08 33.17 -13.98
C ASN A 54 -15.00 31.95 -14.13
N PHE A 55 -15.67 31.81 -15.28
CA PHE A 55 -16.47 30.63 -15.59
C PHE A 55 -15.61 29.36 -15.50
N GLY A 56 -14.39 29.37 -16.03
CA GLY A 56 -13.49 28.20 -15.96
C GLY A 56 -13.17 27.75 -14.53
N ASN A 57 -13.00 28.69 -13.60
CA ASN A 57 -12.61 28.39 -12.22
C ASN A 57 -13.82 28.02 -11.35
N ASP A 58 -14.95 28.70 -11.52
CA ASP A 58 -16.14 28.51 -10.68
C ASP A 58 -17.14 27.49 -11.24
N ALA A 59 -17.04 27.13 -12.53
CA ALA A 59 -17.94 26.16 -13.15
C ALA A 59 -17.79 24.76 -12.55
N ALA A 60 -16.59 24.38 -12.09
CA ALA A 60 -16.37 23.09 -11.46
C ALA A 60 -17.20 22.93 -10.17
N GLY A 61 -17.21 23.96 -9.32
CA GLY A 61 -18.05 23.98 -8.12
C GLY A 61 -19.55 23.99 -8.42
N PHE A 62 -19.97 24.72 -9.47
CA PHE A 62 -21.36 24.70 -9.92
C PHE A 62 -21.79 23.35 -10.47
N VAL A 63 -20.96 22.70 -11.31
CA VAL A 63 -21.25 21.37 -11.87
C VAL A 63 -21.32 20.34 -10.76
N HIS A 64 -20.42 20.40 -9.76
CA HIS A 64 -20.50 19.56 -8.58
C HIS A 64 -21.83 19.76 -7.85
N ASN A 65 -22.19 21.00 -7.50
CA ASN A 65 -23.44 21.32 -6.81
C ASN A 65 -24.69 20.99 -7.62
N LEU A 66 -24.62 21.04 -8.95
CA LEU A 66 -25.69 20.64 -9.85
C LEU A 66 -25.86 19.12 -9.85
N VAL A 67 -24.77 18.37 -9.98
CA VAL A 67 -24.77 16.89 -9.97
C VAL A 67 -25.29 16.36 -8.62
N THR A 68 -24.93 17.02 -7.52
CA THR A 68 -25.45 16.64 -6.19
C THR A 68 -26.93 17.00 -6.01
N ALA A 69 -27.39 18.12 -6.56
CA ALA A 69 -28.78 18.54 -6.46
C ALA A 69 -29.76 17.79 -7.38
N VAL A 70 -29.29 17.20 -8.49
CA VAL A 70 -30.11 16.37 -9.40
C VAL A 70 -30.58 15.07 -8.73
N GLY A 71 -29.95 14.67 -7.62
CA GLY A 71 -30.37 13.53 -6.81
C GLY A 71 -30.29 12.19 -7.55
N SER A 72 -30.89 11.16 -6.97
CA SER A 72 -30.81 9.74 -7.38
C SER A 72 -31.66 9.38 -8.61
N GLY A 73 -31.70 10.25 -9.63
CA GLY A 73 -32.28 9.92 -10.93
C GLY A 73 -31.40 8.93 -11.71
N SER A 74 -31.99 8.24 -12.69
CA SER A 74 -31.43 7.11 -13.48
C SER A 74 -30.16 7.42 -14.33
N GLY A 75 -29.39 8.46 -14.01
CA GLY A 75 -28.13 8.82 -14.66
C GLY A 75 -27.11 9.51 -13.73
N GLY A 76 -27.34 9.54 -12.41
CA GLY A 76 -26.40 10.14 -11.47
C GLY A 76 -25.22 9.20 -11.15
N LEU A 77 -24.03 9.50 -11.70
CA LEU A 77 -22.79 8.74 -11.42
C LEU A 77 -22.34 8.83 -9.94
N VAL A 78 -22.87 9.79 -9.18
CA VAL A 78 -22.57 10.03 -7.75
C VAL A 78 -23.86 9.98 -6.91
N SER A 79 -24.81 9.13 -7.27
CA SER A 79 -26.03 8.93 -6.49
C SER A 79 -25.73 8.07 -5.25
N GLY A 80 -25.80 8.67 -4.05
CA GLY A 80 -25.70 7.96 -2.77
C GLY A 80 -24.56 8.41 -1.85
N LEU A 81 -23.64 9.25 -2.33
CA LEU A 81 -22.50 9.71 -1.53
C LEU A 81 -22.74 11.04 -0.78
N THR A 82 -23.73 11.83 -1.18
CA THR A 82 -23.91 13.21 -0.67
C THR A 82 -24.90 13.35 0.48
N THR A 83 -25.50 12.25 0.91
CA THR A 83 -26.15 12.14 2.22
C THR A 83 -25.55 10.91 2.87
N SER A 84 -24.47 11.11 3.64
CA SER A 84 -23.90 10.18 4.63
C SER A 84 -24.43 8.75 4.49
N LYS A 85 -24.02 8.07 3.42
CA LYS A 85 -24.19 6.63 3.29
C LYS A 85 -22.89 6.08 2.77
N GLY A 86 -22.17 5.52 3.73
CA GLY A 86 -20.82 5.03 3.63
C GLY A 86 -20.53 4.02 2.55
N PHE A 87 -19.26 3.96 2.18
CA PHE A 87 -18.74 2.93 1.28
C PHE A 87 -18.70 1.54 1.92
N LEU A 88 -18.65 1.47 3.26
CA LEU A 88 -18.69 0.23 4.05
C LEU A 88 -19.40 0.54 5.38
N PRO A 89 -20.70 0.31 5.52
CA PRO A 89 -21.36 0.37 6.81
C PRO A 89 -20.87 -0.80 7.68
N ASP A 90 -20.61 -0.55 8.96
CA ASP A 90 -20.49 -1.65 9.92
C ASP A 90 -21.86 -2.31 9.98
N LYS A 91 -21.93 -3.64 10.04
CA LYS A 91 -23.23 -4.31 10.21
C LYS A 91 -23.80 -4.07 11.62
N ASN A 92 -22.95 -3.75 12.59
CA ASN A 92 -23.32 -3.57 13.99
C ASN A 92 -23.60 -2.11 14.36
N LEU A 93 -23.11 -1.16 13.57
CA LEU A 93 -23.28 0.26 13.77
C LEU A 93 -23.87 0.80 12.47
N ASN A 94 -25.08 1.36 12.49
CA ASN A 94 -25.73 1.91 11.30
C ASN A 94 -25.07 3.24 10.86
N VAL A 95 -23.74 3.24 10.73
CA VAL A 95 -22.84 4.34 10.42
C VAL A 95 -21.76 3.87 9.46
N SER A 96 -21.25 4.79 8.66
CA SER A 96 -20.15 4.51 7.74
C SER A 96 -18.83 4.44 8.51
N LEU A 97 -18.03 3.38 8.33
CA LEU A 97 -16.64 3.39 8.85
C LEU A 97 -15.77 4.46 8.16
N PHE A 98 -16.06 4.76 6.89
CA PHE A 98 -15.29 5.71 6.09
C PHE A 98 -16.20 6.76 5.48
N GLU A 99 -16.13 7.99 5.98
CA GLU A 99 -16.79 9.14 5.37
C GLU A 99 -15.76 10.03 4.66
N LEU A 100 -16.00 10.30 3.38
CA LEU A 100 -15.24 11.28 2.61
C LEU A 100 -15.73 12.68 3.02
N ASN A 101 -14.95 13.36 3.86
CA ASN A 101 -15.21 14.75 4.21
C ASN A 101 -14.79 15.65 3.05
N THR A 102 -15.75 16.30 2.40
CA THR A 102 -15.51 17.17 1.25
C THR A 102 -15.08 18.60 1.63
N ALA A 103 -14.99 18.92 2.92
CA ALA A 103 -14.56 20.22 3.44
C ALA A 103 -13.14 20.21 4.03
N SER A 104 -12.50 19.04 4.19
CA SER A 104 -11.10 18.93 4.61
C SER A 104 -10.43 17.81 3.86
N GLU A 105 -9.17 17.98 3.42
CA GLU A 105 -8.42 17.01 2.61
C GLU A 105 -8.12 15.66 3.32
N GLY A 106 -8.62 15.45 4.54
CA GLY A 106 -8.41 14.24 5.32
C GLY A 106 -9.59 13.27 5.29
N VAL A 107 -9.28 11.97 5.29
CA VAL A 107 -10.23 10.90 5.63
C VAL A 107 -10.30 10.79 7.15
N THR A 108 -11.48 11.00 7.74
CA THR A 108 -11.72 10.83 9.17
C THR A 108 -12.63 9.64 9.42
N ASN A 109 -12.30 8.80 10.40
CA ASN A 109 -13.18 7.70 10.81
C ASN A 109 -14.29 8.27 11.71
N ALA A 110 -15.55 8.17 11.27
CA ALA A 110 -16.69 8.65 12.01
C ALA A 110 -17.21 7.53 12.93
N TYR A 111 -17.04 7.70 14.24
CA TYR A 111 -17.69 6.85 15.22
C TYR A 111 -18.72 7.68 15.99
N PRO A 112 -19.90 7.13 16.34
CA PRO A 112 -20.89 7.82 17.16
C PRO A 112 -20.33 8.18 18.54
N SER A 113 -20.77 9.30 19.11
CA SER A 113 -20.37 9.74 20.46
C SER A 113 -20.75 8.76 21.58
N ASP A 114 -21.76 7.92 21.34
CA ASP A 114 -22.24 6.91 22.29
C ASP A 114 -21.56 5.55 22.11
N HIS A 115 -20.73 5.40 21.07
CA HIS A 115 -19.95 4.21 20.82
C HIS A 115 -18.49 4.48 21.19
N PRO A 116 -17.90 3.66 22.07
CA PRO A 116 -16.57 3.92 22.55
C PRO A 116 -15.51 3.75 21.45
N VAL A 117 -14.84 4.84 21.09
CA VAL A 117 -13.60 4.79 20.32
C VAL A 117 -12.44 4.70 21.28
N TYR A 118 -12.11 3.49 21.70
CA TYR A 118 -11.00 3.28 22.63
C TYR A 118 -9.66 3.15 21.90
N ALA A 119 -9.03 4.29 21.63
CA ALA A 119 -7.58 4.40 21.52
C ALA A 119 -7.04 4.96 22.85
N GLY A 120 -5.86 4.53 23.29
CA GLY A 120 -5.21 4.91 24.56
C GLY A 120 -4.86 6.40 24.72
N GLY A 121 -5.85 7.28 24.69
CA GLY A 121 -5.78 8.70 25.01
C GLY A 121 -6.99 9.08 25.85
N THR A 122 -6.75 9.68 27.00
CA THR A 122 -7.78 10.32 27.84
C THR A 122 -8.74 11.14 26.98
N LYS A 123 -10.00 10.72 26.83
CA LYS A 123 -11.25 11.39 26.36
C LYS A 123 -11.21 12.58 25.35
N LEU A 124 -10.07 13.00 24.79
CA LEU A 124 -9.89 14.32 24.18
C LEU A 124 -8.70 14.39 23.20
N GLY A 125 -8.36 13.30 22.50
CA GLY A 125 -7.23 13.28 21.57
C GLY A 125 -7.63 12.83 20.15
N THR A 126 -7.56 13.73 19.18
CA THR A 126 -7.59 13.42 17.74
C THR A 126 -6.27 12.77 17.33
N GLY A 127 -6.27 11.48 16.98
CA GLY A 127 -5.09 10.78 16.49
C GLY A 127 -5.43 9.50 15.71
N PRO A 128 -4.52 9.00 14.87
CA PRO A 128 -4.76 7.83 14.00
C PRO A 128 -5.14 6.59 14.80
N ALA A 129 -6.10 5.81 14.29
CA ALA A 129 -6.52 4.54 14.89
C ALA A 129 -5.41 3.49 14.78
N GLY A 130 -5.00 2.94 15.93
CA GLY A 130 -4.05 1.84 16.05
C GLY A 130 -3.12 2.02 17.26
N PRO A 131 -2.60 0.93 17.84
CA PRO A 131 -1.67 1.01 18.96
C PRO A 131 -0.34 1.63 18.49
N LYS A 132 -0.18 2.95 18.63
CA LYS A 132 1.13 3.59 18.49
C LYS A 132 1.85 3.52 19.83
N GLY A 133 2.57 2.42 20.05
CA GLY A 133 3.41 2.26 21.23
C GLY A 133 4.35 1.08 21.14
N GLY A 134 5.61 1.33 20.78
CA GLY A 134 6.75 0.69 21.45
C GLY A 134 7.14 -0.74 21.10
N GLY A 135 7.00 -1.19 19.85
CA GLY A 135 7.71 -2.37 19.35
C GLY A 135 8.82 -1.94 18.40
N GLY A 136 10.08 -1.98 18.83
CA GLY A 136 11.20 -1.78 17.92
C GLY A 136 11.13 -2.78 16.76
N THR A 137 11.44 -2.34 15.54
CA THR A 137 11.53 -3.24 14.39
C THR A 137 12.66 -4.23 14.60
N LEU A 138 12.36 -5.53 14.67
CA LEU A 138 13.37 -6.57 14.65
C LEU A 138 13.73 -6.85 13.20
N ASN A 139 14.90 -6.40 12.76
CA ASN A 139 15.42 -6.71 11.44
C ASN A 139 16.26 -7.98 11.51
N ILE A 140 15.84 -9.03 10.81
CA ILE A 140 16.56 -10.29 10.69
C ILE A 140 17.22 -10.35 9.31
N GLN A 141 18.50 -10.68 9.25
CA GLN A 141 19.19 -10.96 8.00
C GLN A 141 18.76 -12.35 7.50
N ILE A 142 18.15 -12.41 6.32
CA ILE A 142 17.56 -13.62 5.73
C ILE A 142 18.21 -14.00 4.40
N GLY A 143 19.43 -13.53 4.15
CA GLY A 143 20.17 -13.82 2.93
C GLY A 143 21.66 -13.49 3.03
N ALA A 144 22.43 -13.91 2.02
CA ALA A 144 23.89 -13.77 2.00
C ALA A 144 24.37 -12.35 1.68
N ASN A 145 23.55 -11.52 1.03
CA ASN A 145 23.92 -10.20 0.54
C ASN A 145 23.38 -9.07 1.42
N ALA A 146 24.03 -7.90 1.35
CA ALA A 146 23.57 -6.69 2.03
C ALA A 146 22.12 -6.34 1.64
N ASN A 147 21.37 -5.80 2.61
CA ASN A 147 19.95 -5.42 2.48
C ASN A 147 18.96 -6.57 2.25
N GLN A 148 19.36 -7.83 2.39
CA GLN A 148 18.44 -8.97 2.44
C GLN A 148 17.88 -9.17 3.85
N LEU A 149 17.08 -8.20 4.29
CA LEU A 149 16.54 -8.12 5.64
C LEU A 149 15.03 -8.38 5.65
N MET A 150 14.56 -9.05 6.70
CA MET A 150 13.15 -9.15 7.04
C MET A 150 12.88 -8.33 8.30
N ALA A 151 12.03 -7.30 8.16
CA ALA A 151 11.55 -6.50 9.27
C ALA A 151 10.31 -7.16 9.92
N ILE A 152 10.45 -7.55 11.18
CA ILE A 152 9.37 -8.07 12.01
C ILE A 152 8.88 -6.95 12.93
N TYR A 153 7.57 -6.73 12.91
CA TYR A 153 6.89 -5.74 13.74
C TYR A 153 6.02 -6.43 14.77
N ILE A 154 6.28 -6.13 16.04
CA ILE A 154 5.49 -6.62 17.18
C ILE A 154 4.93 -5.41 17.90
N ASP A 155 3.64 -5.16 17.75
CA ASP A 155 2.98 -4.08 18.48
C ASP A 155 2.96 -4.37 19.98
N SER A 156 2.92 -3.32 20.83
CA SER A 156 2.84 -3.52 22.28
C SER A 156 1.51 -4.19 22.65
N MET A 157 1.62 -5.29 23.39
CA MET A 157 0.49 -6.09 23.89
C MET A 157 0.25 -5.85 25.39
N SER A 158 0.62 -4.67 25.91
CA SER A 158 0.36 -4.33 27.31
C SER A 158 -1.14 -4.13 27.58
N THR A 159 -1.59 -4.38 28.82
CA THR A 159 -3.01 -4.26 29.20
C THR A 159 -3.58 -2.87 28.98
N GLY A 160 -2.76 -1.81 29.11
CA GLY A 160 -3.16 -0.43 28.81
C GLY A 160 -3.35 -0.18 27.31
N VAL A 161 -2.50 -0.76 26.46
CA VAL A 161 -2.61 -0.63 25.00
C VAL A 161 -3.75 -1.48 24.44
N LEU A 162 -4.00 -2.64 25.05
CA LEU A 162 -5.11 -3.53 24.70
C LEU A 162 -6.48 -3.05 25.23
N GLY A 163 -6.53 -1.98 26.02
CA GLY A 163 -7.79 -1.45 26.56
C GLY A 163 -8.40 -2.28 27.70
N VAL A 164 -7.65 -3.21 28.29
CA VAL A 164 -8.11 -4.11 29.38
C VAL A 164 -7.69 -3.56 30.77
N LEU A 165 -7.09 -2.38 30.82
CA LEU A 165 -6.66 -1.77 32.08
C LEU A 165 -7.87 -1.14 32.81
N GLY A 166 -8.18 -1.64 34.00
CA GLY A 166 -9.26 -1.09 34.83
C GLY A 166 -10.66 -1.60 34.48
N VAL A 167 -10.75 -2.74 33.80
CA VAL A 167 -12.03 -3.43 33.55
C VAL A 167 -12.77 -3.66 34.87
N ASN A 168 -14.03 -3.25 34.90
CA ASN A 168 -14.90 -3.36 36.05
C ASN A 168 -16.04 -4.34 35.76
N VAL A 169 -16.42 -5.15 36.74
CA VAL A 169 -17.50 -6.15 36.63
C VAL A 169 -18.51 -5.98 37.79
N THR A 170 -18.51 -4.83 38.47
CA THR A 170 -19.36 -4.61 39.64
C THR A 170 -20.84 -4.41 39.32
N SER A 171 -21.17 -3.96 38.11
CA SER A 171 -22.56 -3.82 37.64
C SER A 171 -22.81 -4.66 36.39
N PHE A 172 -24.08 -4.92 36.08
CA PHE A 172 -24.46 -5.67 34.88
C PHE A 172 -23.98 -4.97 33.59
N GLN A 173 -24.05 -3.64 33.54
CA GLN A 173 -23.57 -2.88 32.38
C GLN A 173 -22.04 -2.94 32.28
N ASP A 174 -21.34 -2.71 33.40
CA ASP A 174 -19.86 -2.78 33.42
C ASP A 174 -19.37 -4.18 32.99
N ALA A 175 -20.08 -5.24 33.40
CA ALA A 175 -19.76 -6.61 33.00
C ALA A 175 -19.94 -6.87 31.49
N GLN A 176 -20.94 -6.25 30.85
CA GLN A 176 -21.13 -6.35 29.39
C GLN A 176 -20.00 -5.62 28.65
N ASP A 177 -19.67 -4.40 29.09
CA ASP A 177 -18.60 -3.59 28.50
C ASP A 177 -17.22 -4.25 28.70
N ALA A 178 -17.03 -4.94 29.84
CA ALA A 178 -15.86 -5.74 30.14
C ALA A 178 -15.67 -6.90 29.16
N ILE A 179 -16.75 -7.63 28.86
CA ILE A 179 -16.72 -8.75 27.91
C ILE A 179 -16.33 -8.26 26.52
N GLU A 180 -16.91 -7.14 26.07
CA GLU A 180 -16.58 -6.55 24.77
C GLU A 180 -15.12 -6.09 24.69
N SER A 181 -14.63 -5.41 25.74
CA SER A 181 -13.24 -4.96 25.84
C SER A 181 -12.26 -6.13 25.79
N VAL A 182 -12.54 -7.22 26.49
CA VAL A 182 -11.72 -8.44 26.47
C VAL A 182 -11.78 -9.13 25.11
N HIS A 183 -12.96 -9.19 24.47
CA HIS A 183 -13.10 -9.79 23.15
C HIS A 183 -12.24 -9.06 22.11
N MET A 184 -12.29 -7.73 22.10
CA MET A 184 -11.45 -6.92 21.22
C MET A 184 -9.95 -7.11 21.49
N ALA A 185 -9.55 -7.19 22.76
CA ALA A 185 -8.16 -7.46 23.12
C ALA A 185 -7.68 -8.83 22.60
N ILE A 186 -8.55 -9.85 22.68
CA ILE A 186 -8.26 -11.18 22.12
C ILE A 186 -8.11 -11.12 20.60
N ASP A 187 -8.95 -10.36 19.90
CA ASP A 187 -8.87 -10.21 18.44
C ASP A 187 -7.57 -9.51 18.02
N ILE A 188 -7.18 -8.44 18.72
CA ILE A 188 -5.90 -7.74 18.47
C ILE A 188 -4.71 -8.70 18.65
N VAL A 189 -4.68 -9.46 19.75
CA VAL A 189 -3.62 -10.44 19.99
C VAL A 189 -3.63 -11.54 18.92
N SER A 190 -4.81 -11.99 18.50
CA SER A 190 -4.97 -13.02 17.48
C SER A 190 -4.48 -12.53 16.11
N HIS A 191 -4.76 -11.28 15.75
CA HIS A 191 -4.22 -10.66 14.54
C HIS A 191 -2.69 -10.55 14.59
N GLN A 192 -2.13 -10.14 15.72
CA GLN A 192 -0.68 -10.08 15.89
C GLN A 192 -0.04 -11.48 15.75
N ARG A 193 -0.66 -12.53 16.32
CA ARG A 193 -0.20 -13.92 16.16
C ARG A 193 -0.30 -14.41 14.71
N ALA A 194 -1.38 -14.07 14.01
CA ALA A 194 -1.54 -14.40 12.60
C ALA A 194 -0.43 -13.76 11.75
N LYS A 195 -0.11 -12.50 12.02
CA LYS A 195 1.00 -11.78 11.37
C LYS A 195 2.36 -12.42 11.66
N LEU A 196 2.60 -12.84 12.89
CA LEU A 196 3.80 -13.60 13.26
C LEU A 196 3.90 -14.93 12.52
N GLY A 197 2.80 -15.70 12.42
CA GLY A 197 2.77 -16.93 11.64
C GLY A 197 3.04 -16.70 10.15
N ALA A 198 2.58 -15.59 9.58
CA ALA A 198 2.93 -15.20 8.22
C ALA A 198 4.42 -14.90 8.06
N TYR A 199 5.06 -14.25 9.05
CA TYR A 199 6.51 -14.06 9.05
C TYR A 199 7.26 -15.38 9.16
N GLU A 200 6.83 -16.31 10.01
CA GLU A 200 7.43 -17.66 10.11
C GLU A 200 7.36 -18.41 8.77
N ASN A 201 6.21 -18.37 8.08
CA ASN A 201 6.08 -19.00 6.76
C ASN A 201 7.06 -18.40 5.75
N ARG A 202 7.23 -17.07 5.77
CA ARG A 202 8.21 -16.40 4.90
C ARG A 202 9.64 -16.75 5.27
N LEU A 203 9.95 -16.90 6.56
CA LEU A 203 11.27 -17.32 7.03
C LEU A 203 11.56 -18.75 6.58
N ASN A 204 10.61 -19.68 6.75
CA ASN A 204 10.75 -21.05 6.28
C ASN A 204 10.99 -21.12 4.77
N TYR A 205 10.25 -20.32 3.99
CA TYR A 205 10.47 -20.25 2.55
C TYR A 205 11.85 -19.67 2.20
N ALA A 206 12.27 -18.60 2.90
CA ALA A 206 13.59 -18.01 2.70
C ALA A 206 14.71 -19.02 3.03
N ILE A 207 14.58 -19.77 4.13
CA ILE A 207 15.51 -20.83 4.53
C ILE A 207 15.60 -21.89 3.44
N SER A 208 14.47 -22.46 3.00
CA SER A 208 14.50 -23.49 1.96
C SER A 208 15.10 -22.99 0.64
N ASN A 209 14.87 -21.73 0.29
CA ASN A 209 15.49 -21.14 -0.90
C ASN A 209 17.00 -20.93 -0.73
N LEU A 210 17.45 -20.50 0.45
CA LEU A 210 18.87 -20.37 0.74
C LEU A 210 19.59 -21.72 0.77
N ASP A 211 18.98 -22.75 1.32
CA ASP A 211 19.54 -24.10 1.34
C ASP A 211 19.72 -24.63 -0.09
N ASN A 212 18.69 -24.48 -0.94
CA ASN A 212 18.80 -24.82 -2.37
C ASN A 212 19.89 -24.01 -3.07
N SER A 213 20.00 -22.71 -2.78
CA SER A 213 21.06 -21.88 -3.35
C SER A 213 22.44 -22.31 -2.87
N SER A 214 22.57 -22.68 -1.59
CA SER A 214 23.82 -23.17 -1.00
C SER A 214 24.24 -24.49 -1.61
N GLU A 215 23.30 -25.43 -1.80
CA GLU A 215 23.56 -26.70 -2.47
C GLU A 215 24.02 -26.49 -3.92
N ASN A 216 23.35 -25.62 -4.66
CA ASN A 216 23.74 -25.29 -6.03
C ASN A 216 25.12 -24.63 -6.10
N LEU A 217 25.44 -23.73 -5.16
CA LEU A 217 26.75 -23.09 -5.09
C LEU A 217 27.84 -24.09 -4.70
N GLN A 218 27.58 -24.99 -3.75
CA GLN A 218 28.51 -26.04 -3.37
C GLN A 218 28.75 -27.03 -4.52
N ALA A 219 27.71 -27.39 -5.27
CA ALA A 219 27.83 -28.24 -6.45
C ALA A 219 28.61 -27.55 -7.58
N ALA A 220 28.39 -26.24 -7.80
CA ALA A 220 29.16 -25.45 -8.75
C ALA A 220 30.62 -25.30 -8.31
N GLU A 221 30.86 -25.09 -7.02
CA GLU A 221 32.20 -25.05 -6.43
C GLU A 221 32.91 -26.40 -6.60
N SER A 222 32.21 -27.51 -6.32
CA SER A 222 32.72 -28.86 -6.56
C SER A 222 33.09 -29.06 -8.03
N LYS A 223 32.28 -28.62 -9.00
CA LYS A 223 32.65 -28.69 -10.43
C LYS A 223 33.87 -27.85 -10.81
N ILE A 224 34.15 -26.76 -10.10
CA ILE A 224 35.26 -25.86 -10.43
C ILE A 224 36.55 -26.28 -9.71
N ARG A 225 36.43 -26.69 -8.44
CA ARG A 225 37.57 -27.02 -7.58
C ARG A 225 37.89 -28.51 -7.62
N ASP A 226 36.88 -29.36 -7.63
CA ASP A 226 37.09 -30.80 -7.61
C ASP A 226 37.35 -31.26 -9.05
N LEU A 227 38.45 -31.99 -9.18
CA LEU A 227 38.83 -32.62 -10.45
C LEU A 227 37.94 -33.84 -10.68
N ASP A 228 37.59 -34.13 -11.94
CA ASP A 228 37.02 -35.44 -12.26
C ASP A 228 38.12 -36.49 -12.10
N VAL A 229 38.06 -37.23 -10.99
CA VAL A 229 39.06 -38.23 -10.63
C VAL A 229 39.23 -39.27 -11.74
N ALA A 230 38.19 -39.56 -12.53
CA ALA A 230 38.32 -40.51 -13.63
C ALA A 230 39.21 -39.96 -14.76
N GLU A 231 39.00 -38.70 -15.17
CA GLU A 231 39.76 -38.08 -16.26
C GLU A 231 41.21 -37.81 -15.86
N GLU A 232 41.44 -37.23 -14.69
CA GLU A 232 42.79 -36.94 -14.22
C GLU A 232 43.58 -38.22 -13.93
N MET A 233 42.95 -39.31 -13.44
CA MET A 233 43.65 -40.58 -13.24
C MET A 233 44.07 -41.21 -14.58
N VAL A 234 43.30 -41.02 -15.65
CA VAL A 234 43.71 -41.43 -17.01
C VAL A 234 44.86 -40.57 -17.51
N GLN A 235 44.76 -39.24 -17.37
CA GLN A 235 45.81 -38.30 -17.76
C GLN A 235 47.11 -38.56 -16.99
N PHE A 236 47.01 -38.79 -15.67
CA PHE A 236 48.11 -39.13 -14.78
C PHE A 236 48.73 -40.47 -15.17
N SER A 237 47.92 -41.52 -15.38
CA SER A 237 48.42 -42.83 -15.82
C SER A 237 49.10 -42.76 -17.18
N ALA A 238 48.54 -42.01 -18.14
CA ALA A 238 49.14 -41.79 -19.46
C ALA A 238 50.47 -41.04 -19.34
N SER A 239 50.55 -40.02 -18.49
CA SER A 239 51.78 -39.28 -18.21
C SER A 239 52.84 -40.15 -17.53
N GLN A 240 52.42 -41.03 -16.61
CA GLN A 240 53.31 -41.99 -15.95
C GLN A 240 53.87 -43.01 -16.95
N ILE A 241 53.02 -43.54 -17.84
CA ILE A 241 53.44 -44.43 -18.93
C ILE A 241 54.41 -43.69 -19.86
N LEU A 242 54.11 -42.44 -20.25
CA LEU A 242 55.00 -41.62 -21.08
C LEU A 242 56.37 -41.38 -20.43
N LEU A 243 56.42 -41.12 -19.12
CA LEU A 243 57.68 -40.98 -18.40
C LEU A 243 58.48 -42.28 -18.39
N GLN A 244 57.83 -43.41 -18.15
CA GLN A 244 58.47 -44.72 -18.15
C GLN A 244 58.93 -45.14 -19.55
N SER A 245 58.12 -44.87 -20.57
CA SER A 245 58.46 -45.06 -21.98
C SER A 245 59.58 -44.12 -22.43
N GLY A 246 59.58 -42.86 -22.01
CA GLY A 246 60.63 -41.88 -22.32
C GLY A 246 61.98 -42.27 -21.71
N GLN A 247 61.98 -42.74 -20.45
CA GLN A 247 63.18 -43.30 -19.83
C GLN A 247 63.67 -44.56 -20.56
N SER A 248 62.76 -45.46 -20.94
CA SER A 248 63.10 -46.68 -21.67
C SER A 248 63.61 -46.38 -23.09
N MET A 249 63.01 -45.40 -23.78
CA MET A 249 63.48 -44.94 -25.09
C MET A 249 64.83 -44.24 -25.01
N LEU A 250 65.08 -43.42 -23.98
CA LEU A 250 66.40 -42.83 -23.75
C LEU A 250 67.45 -43.92 -23.49
N ALA A 251 67.13 -44.93 -22.69
CA ALA A 251 68.01 -46.06 -22.46
C ALA A 251 68.28 -46.85 -23.75
N GLN A 252 67.25 -47.13 -24.56
CA GLN A 252 67.35 -47.83 -25.84
C GLN A 252 68.14 -47.03 -26.88
N ALA A 253 67.92 -45.71 -26.98
CA ALA A 253 68.64 -44.82 -27.88
C ALA A 253 70.13 -44.75 -27.52
N ASN A 254 70.46 -44.69 -26.22
CA ASN A 254 71.83 -44.75 -25.75
C ASN A 254 72.48 -46.11 -26.09
N GLN A 255 71.77 -47.23 -25.93
CA GLN A 255 72.29 -48.56 -26.29
C GLN A 255 72.52 -48.73 -27.80
N ASN A 256 71.58 -48.27 -28.64
CA ASN A 256 71.76 -48.28 -30.09
C ASN A 256 72.91 -47.38 -30.55
N SER A 257 73.09 -46.22 -29.92
CA SER A 257 74.24 -45.34 -30.23
C SER A 257 75.59 -46.01 -29.95
N ASN A 258 75.69 -46.78 -28.85
CA ASN A 258 76.89 -47.54 -28.52
C ASN A 258 77.11 -48.75 -29.45
N GLY A 259 76.03 -49.38 -29.93
CA GLY A 259 76.10 -50.47 -30.92
C GLY A 259 76.54 -50.01 -32.32
N ILE A 260 76.22 -48.77 -32.70
CA ILE A 260 76.75 -48.17 -33.94
C ILE A 260 78.23 -47.86 -33.78
N LEU A 261 78.67 -47.44 -32.59
CA LEU A 261 80.08 -47.23 -32.28
C LEU A 261 80.90 -48.53 -32.35
N SER A 262 80.30 -49.69 -32.08
CA SER A 262 80.97 -50.99 -32.27
C SER A 262 81.01 -51.46 -33.73
N LEU A 263 80.17 -50.89 -34.61
CA LEU A 263 80.20 -51.13 -36.06
C LEU A 263 81.17 -50.19 -36.81
N LEU A 264 81.63 -49.12 -36.17
CA LEU A 264 82.60 -48.15 -36.69
C LEU A 264 84.05 -48.40 -36.22
N ARG A 265 84.33 -49.59 -35.65
CA ARG A 265 85.65 -50.00 -35.18
C ARG A 265 86.20 -51.17 -35.99
#